data_AF-A0A3D0TKE2-F1
#
_entry.id   AF-A0A3D0TKE2-F1
#
_cell.length_a   1.000
_cell.length_b   1.000
_cell.length_c   1.000
_cell.angle_alpha   90.00
_cell.angle_beta   90.00
_cell.angle_gamma   90.00
#
_symmetry.space_group_name_H-M   'P 1'
#
loop_
_entity.id
_entity.type
_entity.pdbx_description
1 polymer ?
#
loop_
_entity_poly.entity_id
_entity_poly.type
_entity_poly.pdbx_seq_one_letter_code
_entity_poly.pdbx_strand_id
1 'polypeptide(L)' 'KAAIAELQSHGFNIPDYPESPQNETETNIKNRYAKVLGSAVNPVLREGNSDRRAATAVKNYARRHPHSMGAWS' A
#
# COMPACT_ATOMS: atom_id res chain seq x y z
N LYS A 1 -6.95 -5.67 -8.65
CA LYS A 1 -7.47 -5.97 -10.01
C LYS A 1 -6.92 -4.99 -11.06
N ALA A 2 -7.03 -3.66 -10.88
CA ALA A 2 -6.53 -2.68 -11.85
C ALA A 2 -5.06 -2.89 -12.29
N ALA A 3 -4.14 -3.00 -11.33
CA ALA A 3 -2.72 -3.24 -11.62
C ALA A 3 -2.46 -4.57 -12.38
N ILE A 4 -3.30 -5.60 -12.18
CA ILE A 4 -3.17 -6.87 -12.90
C ILE A 4 -3.55 -6.66 -14.37
N ALA A 5 -4.68 -6.01 -14.62
CA ALA A 5 -5.16 -5.71 -15.97
C ALA A 5 -4.20 -4.81 -16.76
N GLU A 6 -3.62 -3.80 -16.09
CA GLU A 6 -2.61 -2.92 -16.69
C GLU A 6 -1.37 -3.73 -17.14
N LEU A 7 -0.82 -4.57 -16.25
CA LEU A 7 0.32 -5.42 -16.59
C LEU A 7 0.00 -6.41 -17.71
N GLN A 8 -1.19 -7.02 -17.70
CA GLN A 8 -1.63 -7.89 -18.79
C GLN A 8 -1.69 -7.16 -20.14
N SER A 9 -2.14 -5.89 -20.14
CA SER A 9 -2.16 -5.06 -21.35
C SER A 9 -0.76 -4.75 -21.90
N HIS A 10 0.24 -4.70 -21.03
CA HIS A 10 1.65 -4.55 -21.40
C HIS A 10 2.31 -5.88 -21.82
N GLY A 11 1.55 -6.98 -21.90
CA GLY A 11 2.04 -8.29 -22.36
C GLY A 11 2.61 -9.17 -21.26
N PHE A 12 2.45 -8.81 -19.98
CA PHE A 12 2.84 -9.69 -18.88
C PHE A 12 1.81 -10.79 -18.67
N ASN A 13 2.23 -12.05 -18.84
CA ASN A 13 1.37 -13.22 -18.65
C ASN A 13 1.20 -13.57 -17.16
N ILE A 14 0.44 -12.75 -16.44
CA ILE A 14 0.07 -12.97 -15.04
C ILE A 14 -1.41 -13.39 -14.92
N PRO A 15 -1.75 -14.32 -14.01
CA PRO A 15 -3.11 -14.81 -13.85
C PRO A 15 -4.04 -13.74 -13.26
N ASP A 16 -5.34 -13.84 -13.56
CA ASP A 16 -6.34 -13.01 -12.90
C ASP A 16 -6.46 -13.34 -11.40
N TYR A 17 -6.98 -12.39 -10.64
CA TYR A 17 -7.27 -12.60 -9.21
C TYR A 17 -8.65 -13.24 -9.02
N PRO A 18 -8.73 -14.51 -8.55
CA PRO A 18 -10.00 -15.17 -8.31
C PRO A 18 -10.60 -14.70 -6.96
N GLU A 19 -11.77 -14.07 -7.02
CA GLU A 19 -12.48 -13.64 -5.80
C GLU A 19 -13.02 -14.85 -5.02
N SER A 20 -13.67 -15.77 -5.73
CA SER A 20 -14.27 -16.99 -5.18
C SER A 20 -13.63 -18.22 -5.84
N PRO A 21 -12.46 -18.68 -5.36
CA PRO A 21 -11.74 -19.79 -5.97
C PRO A 21 -12.57 -21.08 -5.89
N GLN A 22 -12.70 -21.79 -7.01
CA GLN A 22 -13.47 -23.05 -7.12
C GLN A 22 -12.59 -24.29 -7.19
N ASN A 23 -11.29 -24.12 -7.40
CA ASN A 23 -10.33 -25.21 -7.56
C ASN A 23 -9.00 -24.89 -6.85
N GLU A 24 -8.14 -25.89 -6.77
CA GLU A 24 -6.85 -25.79 -6.08
C GLU A 24 -5.89 -24.82 -6.78
N THR A 25 -5.95 -24.73 -8.11
CA THR A 25 -5.12 -23.81 -8.89
C THR A 25 -5.47 -22.35 -8.62
N GLU A 26 -6.76 -22.00 -8.60
CA GLU A 26 -7.26 -20.67 -8.23
C GLU A 26 -6.98 -20.35 -6.76
N THR A 27 -7.11 -21.33 -5.86
CA THR A 27 -6.75 -21.16 -4.46
C THR A 27 -5.26 -20.81 -4.31
N ASN A 28 -4.39 -21.50 -5.06
CA ASN A 28 -2.96 -21.21 -5.09
C ASN A 28 -2.64 -19.82 -5.70
N ILE A 29 -3.37 -19.40 -6.72
CA ILE A 29 -3.25 -18.04 -7.29
C ILE A 29 -3.67 -16.99 -6.25
N LYS A 30 -4.82 -17.18 -5.59
CA LYS A 30 -5.31 -16.29 -4.54
C LYS A 30 -4.32 -16.17 -3.39
N ASN A 31 -3.74 -17.29 -2.94
CA ASN A 31 -2.74 -17.32 -1.88
C ASN A 31 -1.45 -16.58 -2.25
N ARG A 32 -1.00 -16.67 -3.51
CA ARG A 32 0.15 -15.91 -4.00
C ARG A 32 -0.13 -14.42 -4.00
N TYR A 33 -1.28 -13.99 -4.53
CA TYR A 33 -1.67 -12.58 -4.48
C TYR A 33 -1.89 -12.08 -3.06
N ALA A 34 -2.41 -12.91 -2.14
CA ALA A 34 -2.64 -12.54 -0.75
C ALA A 34 -1.35 -12.08 -0.05
N LYS A 35 -0.18 -12.62 -0.41
CA LYS A 35 1.13 -12.17 0.13
C LYS A 35 1.53 -10.76 -0.33
N VAL A 36 1.02 -10.32 -1.48
CA VAL A 36 1.35 -9.03 -2.08
C VAL A 36 0.29 -7.97 -1.74
N LEU A 37 -0.90 -8.40 -1.34
CA LEU A 37 -1.97 -7.52 -0.89
C LEU A 37 -1.69 -6.96 0.52
N GLY A 38 -2.25 -5.78 0.79
CA GLY A 38 -2.11 -5.11 2.09
C GLY A 38 -0.71 -4.52 2.32
N SER A 39 -0.32 -4.38 3.59
CA SER A 39 0.99 -3.84 3.95
C SER A 39 2.06 -4.93 3.86
N ALA A 40 2.39 -5.39 2.66
CA ALA A 40 3.40 -6.43 2.44
C ALA A 40 4.85 -5.96 2.69
N VAL A 41 5.11 -4.65 2.57
CA VAL A 41 6.47 -4.10 2.58
C VAL A 41 6.94 -3.70 3.98
N ASN A 42 6.12 -2.97 4.75
CA ASN A 42 6.55 -2.46 6.06
C ASN A 42 6.97 -3.55 7.06
N PRO A 43 6.27 -4.71 7.16
CA PRO A 43 6.66 -5.78 8.06
C PRO A 43 8.02 -6.39 7.74
N VAL A 44 8.49 -6.29 6.49
CA VAL A 44 9.78 -6.83 6.05
C VAL A 44 10.91 -5.83 6.23
N LEU A 45 10.62 -4.53 6.09
CA LEU A 45 11.65 -3.49 6.17
C LEU A 45 11.87 -2.93 7.58
N ARG A 46 10.87 -3.03 8.47
CA ARG A 46 10.90 -2.42 9.80
C ARG A 46 11.28 -3.43 10.88
N GLU A 47 12.50 -3.94 10.80
CA GLU A 47 13.12 -4.84 11.80
C GLU A 47 13.60 -4.08 13.06
N GLY A 48 12.91 -3.01 13.45
CA GLY A 48 13.29 -2.13 14.55
C GLY A 48 12.24 -1.08 14.88
N ASN A 49 12.50 -0.29 15.93
CA ASN A 49 11.60 0.77 16.39
C ASN A 49 11.72 2.04 15.54
N SER A 50 10.68 2.88 15.57
CA SER A 50 10.63 4.12 14.76
C SER A 50 10.73 5.36 15.66
N ASP A 51 11.81 6.13 15.52
CA ASP A 51 11.83 7.55 15.94
C ASP A 51 11.18 8.41 14.85
N ARG A 52 10.12 9.13 15.19
CA ARG A 52 9.39 10.00 14.25
C ARG A 52 9.18 11.37 14.86
N ARG A 53 9.79 12.37 14.22
CA ARG A 53 9.66 13.78 14.60
C ARG A 53 9.67 14.68 13.38
N ALA A 54 8.91 15.77 13.44
CA ALA A 54 8.95 16.79 12.41
C ALA A 54 10.28 17.54 12.47
N ALA A 55 10.94 17.72 11.33
CA ALA A 55 12.16 18.49 11.24
C ALA A 55 11.90 19.98 11.58
N THR A 56 12.89 20.65 12.18
CA THR A 56 12.77 22.06 12.60
C THR A 56 12.39 22.99 11.45
N ALA A 57 12.96 22.76 10.26
CA ALA A 57 12.62 23.52 9.06
C ALA A 57 11.13 23.39 8.69
N VAL A 58 10.59 22.17 8.72
CA VAL A 58 9.17 21.90 8.43
C VAL A 58 8.28 22.60 9.47
N LYS A 59 8.65 22.56 10.75
CA LYS A 59 7.90 23.23 11.81
C LYS A 59 7.91 24.76 11.66
N ASN A 60 9.07 25.35 11.33
CA ASN A 60 9.19 26.79 11.09
C ASN A 60 8.39 27.22 9.85
N TYR A 61 8.40 26.41 8.80
CA TYR A 61 7.57 26.64 7.61
C TYR A 61 6.08 26.65 7.97
N ALA A 62 5.60 25.65 8.72
CA ALA A 62 4.21 25.57 9.14
C ALA A 62 3.78 26.73 10.05
N ARG A 63 4.70 27.32 10.84
CA ARG A 63 4.42 28.54 11.62
C ARG A 63 4.26 29.78 10.73
N ARG A 64 5.06 29.89 9.67
CA ARG A 64 4.99 31.01 8.72
C ARG A 64 3.82 30.89 7.75
N HIS A 65 3.42 29.66 7.44
CA HIS A 65 2.32 29.33 6.54
C HIS A 65 1.33 28.41 7.25
N PRO A 66 0.48 28.95 8.15
CA PRO A 66 -0.49 28.15 8.87
C PRO A 66 -1.50 27.55 7.90
N HIS A 67 -1.69 26.23 7.98
CA HIS A 67 -2.74 25.54 7.23
C HIS A 67 -4.09 25.77 7.89
N SER A 68 -5.18 25.60 7.13
CA SER A 68 -6.54 25.74 7.64
C SER A 68 -6.80 24.79 8.82
N MET A 69 -7.25 25.36 9.94
CA MET A 69 -7.69 24.61 11.12
C MET A 69 -9.19 24.85 11.29
N GLY A 70 -9.99 23.77 11.30
CA GLY A 70 -11.43 23.86 11.54
C GLY A 70 -11.73 24.39 12.94
N ALA A 71 -12.79 25.18 13.08
CA ALA A 71 -13.29 25.60 14.39
C ALA A 71 -13.82 24.38 15.16
N TRP A 72 -13.53 24.33 16.46
CA TRP A 72 -14.10 23.33 17.36
C TRP A 72 -15.41 23.86 17.96
N SER A 73 -16.44 23.02 18.02
CA SER A 73 -17.75 23.27 18.63
C SER A 73 -17.87 22.66 20.01
#